data_AF-A0A0F9DD77-F1
#
_entry.id   AF-A0A0F9DD77-F1
#
_cell.length_a   1.000
_cell.length_b   1.000
_cell.length_c   1.000
_cell.angle_alpha   90.00
_cell.angle_beta   90.00
_cell.angle_gamma   90.00
#
_symmetry.space_group_name_H-M   'P 1'
#
loop_
_entity.id
_entity.type
_entity.pdbx_description
1 polymer ?
#
loop_
_entity_poly.entity_id
_entity_poly.type
_entity_poly.pdbx_seq_one_letter_code
_entity_poly.pdbx_strand_id
1 'polypeptide(L)' 'MTDSEAGRLGSVDRDTLIADILQLECDFPVDLTEEFLQSQSLARLRHIYMALRMRVAEPITSRR' A
#
# COMPACT_ATOMS: atom_id res chain seq x y z
N MET A 1 10.13 12.27 3.70
CA MET A 1 9.51 11.02 4.17
C MET A 1 10.37 9.88 3.66
N THR A 2 11.56 9.68 4.24
CA THR A 2 12.63 8.96 3.55
C THR A 2 13.48 8.21 4.58
N ASP A 3 13.76 6.95 4.28
CA ASP A 3 14.45 5.89 5.05
C ASP A 3 13.67 5.12 6.13
N SER A 4 12.94 5.75 7.06
CA SER A 4 12.39 4.99 8.20
C SER A 4 11.20 4.08 7.89
N GLU A 5 10.36 4.38 6.88
CA GLU A 5 9.21 3.53 6.51
C GLU A 5 9.59 2.35 5.61
N ALA A 6 10.55 2.54 4.69
CA ALA A 6 11.04 1.47 3.83
C ALA A 6 11.76 0.37 4.64
N GLY A 7 12.55 0.77 5.66
CA GLY A 7 13.17 -0.17 6.59
C GLY A 7 12.16 -0.98 7.41
N ARG A 8 11.06 -0.35 7.85
CA ARG A 8 9.97 -1.03 8.58
C ARG A 8 9.21 -2.02 7.71
N LEU A 9 8.98 -1.72 6.43
CA LEU A 9 8.30 -2.62 5.49
C LEU A 9 9.08 -3.91 5.21
N GLY A 10 10.40 -3.87 5.35
CA GLY A 10 11.27 -5.04 5.16
C GLY A 10 10.97 -6.19 6.14
N SER A 11 10.43 -5.90 7.32
CA SER A 11 10.12 -6.87 8.37
C SER A 11 8.64 -7.25 8.45
N VAL A 12 7.74 -6.56 7.73
CA VAL A 12 6.31 -6.89 7.75
C VAL A 12 6.08 -8.17 6.95
N ASP A 13 5.30 -9.07 7.54
CA ASP A 13 4.88 -10.33 6.91
C ASP A 13 3.74 -10.11 5.88
N ARG A 14 3.40 -11.18 5.15
CA ARG A 14 2.39 -11.14 4.09
C ARG A 14 1.02 -10.77 4.65
N ASP A 15 0.59 -11.47 5.69
CA ASP A 15 -0.80 -11.41 6.15
C ASP A 15 -1.12 -10.03 6.71
N THR A 16 -0.16 -9.44 7.42
CA THR A 16 -0.24 -8.05 7.89
C THR A 16 -0.35 -7.07 6.71
N LEU A 17 0.47 -7.22 5.67
CA LEU A 17 0.40 -6.34 4.49
C LEU A 17 -0.94 -6.44 3.76
N ILE A 18 -1.49 -7.64 3.61
CA ILE A 18 -2.77 -7.84 2.93
C ILE A 18 -3.89 -7.19 3.74
N ALA A 19 -3.91 -7.41 5.07
CA ALA A 19 -4.88 -6.78 5.95
C ALA A 19 -4.79 -5.25 5.90
N ASP A 20 -3.58 -4.69 5.98
CA ASP A 20 -3.35 -3.25 5.91
C ASP A 20 -3.79 -2.66 4.57
N ILE A 21 -3.52 -3.33 3.44
CA ILE A 21 -3.95 -2.88 2.11
C ILE A 21 -5.48 -2.87 2.01
N LEU A 22 -6.16 -3.91 2.49
CA LEU A 22 -7.62 -4.04 2.41
C LEU A 22 -8.36 -3.06 3.34
N GLN A 23 -7.71 -2.62 4.43
CA GLN A 23 -8.27 -1.66 5.38
C GLN A 23 -7.92 -0.22 5.04
N LEU A 24 -7.12 0.02 4.00
CA LEU A 24 -6.68 1.37 3.67
C LEU A 24 -7.82 2.18 3.04
N GLU A 25 -8.27 3.22 3.76
CA GLU A 25 -9.21 4.19 3.23
C GLU A 25 -8.53 5.06 2.16
N CYS A 26 -9.00 4.94 0.91
CA CYS A 26 -8.53 5.72 -0.23
C CYS A 26 -9.64 6.62 -0.75
N ASP A 27 -9.32 7.84 -1.16
CA ASP A 27 -10.23 8.77 -1.84
C ASP A 27 -10.27 8.56 -3.37
N PHE A 28 -9.61 7.51 -3.85
CA PHE A 28 -9.59 7.05 -5.24
C PHE A 28 -10.02 5.58 -5.32
N PRO A 29 -10.60 5.14 -6.45
CA PRO A 29 -11.01 3.75 -6.62
C PRO A 29 -9.79 2.83 -6.67
N VAL A 30 -9.80 1.81 -5.82
CA VAL A 30 -8.79 0.75 -5.77
C VAL A 30 -9.50 -0.58 -5.87
N ASP A 31 -9.24 -1.31 -6.95
CA ASP A 31 -9.78 -2.65 -7.16
C ASP A 31 -8.71 -3.69 -6.82
N LEU A 32 -8.50 -3.92 -5.53
CA LEU A 32 -7.58 -4.92 -5.01
C LEU A 32 -8.37 -5.89 -4.14
N THR A 33 -8.63 -7.08 -4.67
CA THR A 33 -9.28 -8.16 -3.92
C THR A 33 -8.27 -8.92 -3.07
N GLU A 34 -8.75 -9.57 -2.01
CA GLU A 34 -7.92 -10.45 -1.21
C GLU A 34 -7.28 -11.57 -2.05
N GLU A 35 -8.05 -12.21 -2.95
CA GLU A 35 -7.55 -13.24 -3.86
C GLU A 35 -6.40 -12.72 -4.73
N PHE A 36 -6.56 -11.53 -5.31
CA PHE A 36 -5.50 -10.89 -6.08
C PHE A 36 -4.24 -10.68 -5.22
N LEU A 37 -4.39 -10.14 -4.00
CA LEU A 37 -3.27 -9.87 -3.10
C LEU A 37 -2.55 -11.15 -2.64
N GLN A 38 -3.30 -12.21 -2.35
CA GLN A 38 -2.75 -13.53 -1.97
C GLN A 38 -1.88 -14.14 -3.09
N SER A 39 -2.22 -13.87 -4.36
CA SER A 39 -1.45 -14.33 -5.51
C SER A 39 -0.13 -13.56 -5.74
N GLN A 40 0.08 -12.43 -5.05
CA GLN A 40 1.27 -11.59 -5.25
C GLN A 40 2.46 -12.06 -4.42
N SER A 41 3.66 -11.77 -4.92
CA SER A 41 4.89 -11.93 -4.14
C SER A 41 4.97 -10.91 -2.99
N LEU A 42 5.67 -11.24 -1.91
CA LEU A 42 5.85 -10.33 -0.77
C LEU A 42 6.49 -8.99 -1.17
N ALA A 43 7.45 -9.02 -2.10
CA ALA A 43 8.05 -7.81 -2.64
C ALA A 43 7.02 -6.94 -3.38
N ARG A 44 6.11 -7.55 -4.14
CA ARG A 44 5.05 -6.84 -4.84
C ARG A 44 4.03 -6.23 -3.87
N LEU A 45 3.65 -6.96 -2.81
CA LEU A 45 2.77 -6.44 -1.75
C LEU A 45 3.36 -5.19 -1.09
N ARG A 46 4.66 -5.19 -0.76
CA ARG A 46 5.35 -4.02 -0.21
C ARG A 46 5.28 -2.82 -1.15
N HIS A 47 5.47 -3.03 -2.45
CA HIS A 47 5.35 -1.96 -3.44
C HIS A 47 3.92 -1.42 -3.56
N ILE A 48 2.91 -2.30 -3.57
CA ILE A 48 1.49 -1.91 -3.62
C ILE A 48 1.17 -1.06 -2.40
N TYR A 49 1.49 -1.55 -1.20
CA TYR A 49 1.25 -0.83 0.05
C TYR A 49 1.92 0.55 0.05
N MET A 50 3.18 0.63 -0.35
CA MET A 50 3.90 1.92 -0.42
C MET A 50 3.26 2.88 -1.43
N ALA A 51 2.88 2.40 -2.62
CA ALA A 51 2.24 3.22 -3.64
C ALA A 51 0.92 3.81 -3.16
N LEU A 52 0.08 2.99 -2.49
CA LEU A 52 -1.18 3.45 -1.93
C LEU A 52 -0.95 4.48 -0.82
N ARG A 53 -0.02 4.22 0.10
CA ARG A 53 0.34 5.15 1.19
C ARG A 53 0.84 6.50 0.67
N MET A 54 1.68 6.49 -0.36
CA MET A 54 2.13 7.72 -1.00
C MET A 54 0.97 8.50 -1.60
N ARG A 55 0.04 7.81 -2.28
CA ARG A 55 -1.11 8.46 -2.91
C ARG A 55 -2.08 9.05 -1.91
N VAL A 56 -2.36 8.35 -0.81
CA VAL A 56 -3.20 8.85 0.30
C VAL A 56 -2.55 10.06 0.99
N ALA A 57 -1.21 10.07 1.11
CA ALA A 57 -0.47 11.16 1.73
C ALA A 57 -0.31 12.40 0.82
N GLU A 58 -0.51 12.26 -0.49
CA GLU A 58 -0.51 13.38 -1.43
C GLU A 58 -1.84 14.15 -1.30
N PRO A 59 -1.83 15.43 -0.87
CA PRO A 59 -3.04 16.24 -0.95
C PRO A 59 -3.47 16.33 -2.41
N ILE A 60 -4.77 16.18 -2.69
CA ILE A 60 -5.39 16.52 -3.98
C ILE A 60 -5.19 18.03 -4.22
N THR A 61 -3.99 18.43 -4.57
CA THR A 61 -3.71 19.74 -5.13
C THR A 61 -4.17 19.66 -6.56
N SER A 62 -5.43 20.05 -6.76
CA SER A 62 -6.04 20.30 -8.06
C SER A 62 -5.06 21.08 -8.94
N ARG A 63 -4.44 20.38 -9.90
CA ARG A 63 -3.98 21.05 -11.11
C ARG A 63 -5.24 21.43 -11.89
N ARG A 64 -5.44 22.75 -11.98
CA ARG A 64 -6.34 23.41 -12.92
C ARG A 64 -6.09 22.95 -14.35
#